data_AF-A0A0F3GHY5-F1
#
_entry.id   AF-A0A0F3GHY5-F1
#
_cell.length_a   1.000
_cell.length_b   1.000
_cell.length_c   1.000
_cell.angle_alpha   90.00
_cell.angle_beta   90.00
_cell.angle_gamma   90.00
#
_symmetry.space_group_name_H-M   'P 1'
#
loop_
_entity.id
_entity.type
_entity.pdbx_description
1 polymer ?
#
loop_
_entity_poly.entity_id
_entity_poly.type
_entity_poly.pdbx_seq_one_letter_code
_entity_poly.pdbx_strand_id
1 'polypeptide(L)'
;MLIAYHLGETSGFKDAGIFGTAVATMGMLGSAAYVLAMDTFGPIADNAGGIIEMTEHHEDIRKRTDKLDAAGNTTKALTKGYAIGSAALAAFLLFSAYIDEVRHYGHPMPSIDLANPYVFVGGLLGATLVFLFTSLAIKAVGNAAYYVIQDVRDQFREKPGILAGTEKPDYGRCVDIVTKGALKEMVLPGLVAVLTPIIVGVVFKMFGFGPEAVASLLMVGTIAGILMATFLNNGGGAWDNAKKYIETGFYGGKGSDTHKAAVVGDTVGDPCKDTAGPSLHVLIKLLSTVTLVLAPLFI
;
A
#
# COMPACT_ATOMS: atom_id res chain seq x y z
N MET A 1 12.43 16.61 3.06
CA MET A 1 12.73 16.45 4.51
C MET A 1 13.93 17.29 4.93
N LEU A 2 15.17 16.94 4.55
CA LEU A 2 16.38 17.63 5.01
C LEU A 2 16.38 19.14 4.73
N ILE A 3 15.89 19.58 3.58
CA ILE A 3 15.75 21.01 3.27
C ILE A 3 14.84 21.71 4.29
N ALA A 4 13.68 21.12 4.59
CA ALA A 4 12.74 21.67 5.58
C ALA A 4 13.33 21.68 6.99
N TYR A 5 14.11 20.65 7.34
CA TYR A 5 14.83 20.57 8.60
C TYR A 5 15.84 21.71 8.75
N HIS A 6 16.72 21.91 7.75
CA HIS A 6 17.72 22.99 7.80
C HIS A 6 17.08 24.37 7.77
N LEU A 7 16.02 24.58 6.97
CA LEU A 7 15.26 25.84 7.00
C LEU A 7 14.65 26.10 8.38
N GLY A 8 14.16 25.07 9.07
CA GLY A 8 13.72 25.18 10.45
C GLY A 8 14.83 25.64 11.39
N GLU A 9 16.03 25.07 11.28
CA GLU A 9 17.19 25.46 12.10
C GLU A 9 17.62 26.91 11.88
N THR A 10 17.47 27.45 10.66
CA THR A 10 17.79 28.86 10.39
C THR A 10 16.90 29.86 11.14
N SER A 11 15.80 29.43 11.75
CA SER A 11 14.92 30.29 12.56
C SER A 11 15.51 30.69 13.93
N GLY A 12 16.55 30.00 14.40
CA GLY A 12 17.22 30.28 15.68
C GLY A 12 16.48 29.77 16.93
N PHE A 13 15.33 29.10 16.78
CA PHE A 13 14.63 28.44 17.88
C PHE A 13 15.20 27.04 18.15
N LYS A 14 15.25 26.63 19.42
CA LYS A 14 15.66 25.28 19.83
C LYS A 14 14.67 24.25 19.24
N ASP A 15 15.21 23.15 18.69
CA ASP A 15 14.45 22.04 18.09
C ASP A 15 13.57 22.42 16.86
N ALA A 16 13.80 23.60 16.28
CA ALA A 16 13.03 24.12 15.16
C ALA A 16 13.18 23.31 13.86
N GLY A 17 14.22 22.47 13.73
CA GLY A 17 14.40 21.59 12.56
C GLY A 17 13.32 20.51 12.45
N ILE A 18 12.98 19.86 13.57
CA ILE A 18 11.88 18.86 13.60
C ILE A 18 10.55 19.56 13.32
N PHE A 19 10.34 20.73 13.93
CA PHE A 19 9.14 21.55 13.67
C PHE A 19 9.03 21.97 12.21
N GLY A 20 10.13 22.42 11.58
CA GLY A 20 10.17 22.75 10.15
C GLY A 20 9.80 21.55 9.26
N THR A 21 10.24 20.35 9.64
CA THR A 21 9.84 19.10 8.97
C THR A 21 8.34 18.82 9.13
N ALA A 22 7.77 19.07 10.32
CA ALA A 22 6.34 18.95 10.58
C ALA A 22 5.52 19.93 9.74
N VAL A 23 5.93 21.21 9.69
CA VAL A 23 5.26 22.24 8.88
C VAL A 23 5.33 21.89 7.38
N ALA A 24 6.47 21.40 6.88
CA ALA A 24 6.57 20.95 5.49
C ALA A 24 5.67 19.74 5.18
N THR A 25 5.52 18.84 6.15
CA THR A 25 4.61 17.68 6.04
C THR A 25 3.16 18.15 5.97
N MET A 26 2.77 19.11 6.82
CA MET A 26 1.45 19.75 6.77
C MET A 26 1.23 20.50 5.45
N GLY A 27 2.25 21.20 4.95
CA GLY A 27 2.21 21.92 3.67
C GLY A 27 2.01 20.98 2.49
N MET A 28 2.68 19.83 2.47
CA MET A 28 2.42 18.77 1.49
C MET A 28 0.92 18.40 1.55
N LEU A 29 0.45 17.98 2.74
CA LEU A 29 -0.92 17.56 3.00
C LEU A 29 -2.00 18.64 2.78
N GLY A 30 -1.66 19.93 2.74
CA GLY A 30 -2.60 21.01 2.44
C GLY A 30 -3.29 20.87 1.08
N SER A 31 -2.65 20.19 0.13
CA SER A 31 -3.20 19.88 -1.19
C SER A 31 -3.99 18.55 -1.25
N ALA A 32 -4.15 17.85 -0.12
CA ALA A 32 -4.70 16.50 -0.08
C ALA A 32 -6.11 16.38 -0.69
N ALA A 33 -6.95 17.41 -0.57
CA ALA A 33 -8.28 17.42 -1.18
C ALA A 33 -8.21 17.27 -2.72
N TYR A 34 -7.29 17.99 -3.37
CA TYR A 34 -7.09 17.90 -4.82
C TYR A 34 -6.47 16.56 -5.22
N VAL A 35 -5.51 16.06 -4.44
CA VAL A 35 -4.91 14.74 -4.65
C VAL A 35 -5.97 13.65 -4.57
N LEU A 36 -6.83 13.68 -3.55
CA LEU A 36 -7.91 12.71 -3.38
C LEU A 36 -8.95 12.80 -4.50
N ALA A 37 -9.29 14.01 -4.95
CA ALA A 37 -10.18 14.19 -6.10
C ALA A 37 -9.59 13.53 -7.37
N MET A 38 -8.29 13.70 -7.62
CA MET A 38 -7.61 13.05 -8.74
C MET A 38 -7.50 11.52 -8.59
N ASP A 39 -7.38 11.02 -7.36
CA ASP A 39 -7.36 9.58 -7.07
C ASP A 39 -8.73 8.93 -7.34
N THR A 40 -9.80 9.57 -6.84
CA THR A 40 -11.19 9.11 -7.01
C THR A 40 -11.69 9.22 -8.45
N PHE A 41 -11.13 10.13 -9.25
CA PHE A 41 -11.45 10.25 -10.67
C PHE A 41 -11.20 8.94 -11.45
N GLY A 42 -10.12 8.21 -11.15
CA GLY A 42 -9.77 6.98 -11.86
C GLY A 42 -10.84 5.88 -11.77
N PRO A 43 -11.20 5.42 -10.56
CA PRO A 43 -12.26 4.42 -10.37
C PRO A 43 -13.63 4.85 -10.92
N ILE A 44 -13.94 6.15 -10.94
CA ILE A 44 -15.19 6.66 -11.56
C ILE A 44 -15.15 6.46 -13.08
N ALA A 45 -14.02 6.80 -13.72
CA ALA A 45 -13.84 6.63 -15.17
C ALA A 45 -13.84 5.15 -15.57
N ASP A 46 -13.20 4.29 -14.79
CA ASP A 46 -13.17 2.83 -15.00
C ASP A 46 -14.58 2.23 -14.93
N ASN A 47 -15.33 2.54 -13.86
CA ASN A 47 -16.73 2.11 -13.73
C ASN A 47 -17.62 2.60 -14.88
N ALA A 48 -17.41 3.84 -15.34
CA ALA A 48 -18.15 4.37 -16.49
C ALA A 48 -17.86 3.56 -17.76
N GLY A 49 -16.59 3.22 -18.01
CA GLY A 49 -16.20 2.33 -19.11
C GLY A 49 -16.85 0.95 -19.00
N GLY A 50 -16.81 0.33 -17.81
CA GLY A 50 -17.47 -0.95 -17.56
C GLY A 50 -18.98 -0.92 -17.84
N ILE A 51 -19.70 0.13 -17.42
CA ILE A 51 -21.13 0.29 -17.70
C ILE A 51 -21.38 0.41 -19.21
N ILE A 52 -20.58 1.20 -19.93
CA ILE A 52 -20.70 1.36 -21.39
C ILE A 52 -20.54 0.03 -22.12
N GLU A 53 -19.56 -0.78 -21.70
CA GLU A 53 -19.32 -2.11 -22.28
C GLU A 53 -20.50 -3.05 -22.01
N MET A 54 -20.96 -3.10 -20.75
CA MET A 54 -22.08 -3.97 -20.35
C MET A 54 -23.44 -3.56 -20.93
N THR A 55 -23.56 -2.33 -21.44
CA THR A 55 -24.79 -1.81 -22.08
C THR A 55 -24.71 -1.76 -23.60
N GLU A 56 -23.63 -2.28 -24.19
CA GLU A 56 -23.43 -2.38 -25.65
C GLU A 56 -23.56 -1.02 -26.38
N HIS A 57 -23.14 0.07 -25.73
CA HIS A 57 -23.14 1.39 -26.34
C HIS A 57 -22.08 1.50 -27.47
N HIS A 58 -22.26 2.49 -28.35
CA HIS A 58 -21.40 2.69 -29.53
C HIS A 58 -19.91 2.82 -29.15
N GLU A 59 -19.02 2.21 -29.93
CA GLU A 59 -17.57 2.18 -29.65
C GLU A 59 -16.95 3.57 -29.44
N ASP A 60 -17.50 4.61 -30.07
CA ASP A 60 -16.97 5.97 -29.94
C ASP A 60 -17.16 6.53 -28.52
N ILE A 61 -18.16 6.06 -27.77
CA ILE A 61 -18.34 6.40 -26.35
C ILE A 61 -17.28 5.66 -25.51
N ARG A 62 -17.04 4.38 -25.81
CA ARG A 62 -15.99 3.56 -25.16
C ARG A 62 -14.60 4.18 -25.36
N LYS A 63 -14.27 4.62 -26.59
CA LYS A 63 -13.00 5.34 -26.89
C LYS A 63 -12.83 6.62 -26.08
N ARG A 64 -13.92 7.32 -25.72
CA ARG A 64 -13.85 8.50 -24.86
C ARG A 64 -13.57 8.12 -23.41
N THR A 65 -14.24 7.10 -22.88
CA THR A 65 -14.00 6.64 -21.51
C THR A 65 -12.65 5.98 -21.34
N ASP A 66 -12.14 5.25 -22.34
CA ASP A 66 -10.79 4.66 -22.30
C ASP A 66 -9.70 5.75 -22.16
N LYS A 67 -9.89 6.92 -22.78
CA LYS A 67 -9.00 8.08 -22.58
C LYS A 67 -9.05 8.62 -21.17
N LEU A 68 -10.24 8.65 -20.56
CA LEU A 68 -10.42 9.08 -19.16
C LEU A 68 -9.82 8.09 -18.18
N ASP A 69 -10.01 6.78 -18.41
CA ASP A 69 -9.42 5.71 -17.62
C ASP A 69 -7.88 5.72 -17.70
N ALA A 70 -7.31 5.92 -18.90
CA ALA A 70 -5.87 6.10 -19.06
C ALA A 70 -5.32 7.30 -18.26
N ALA A 71 -6.04 8.43 -18.25
CA ALA A 71 -5.68 9.57 -17.41
C ALA A 71 -5.82 9.24 -15.91
N GLY A 72 -6.89 8.53 -15.53
CA GLY A 72 -7.16 8.06 -14.18
C GLY A 72 -6.09 7.13 -13.62
N ASN A 73 -5.54 6.24 -14.43
CA ASN A 73 -4.40 5.41 -14.05
C ASN A 73 -3.16 6.22 -13.73
N THR A 74 -2.91 7.28 -14.51
CA THR A 74 -1.77 8.18 -14.27
C THR A 74 -1.96 8.94 -12.96
N THR A 75 -3.16 9.47 -12.71
CA THR A 75 -3.45 10.16 -11.44
C THR A 75 -3.35 9.21 -10.25
N LYS A 76 -3.89 7.99 -10.35
CA LYS A 76 -3.80 6.94 -9.32
C LYS A 76 -2.35 6.56 -8.98
N ALA A 77 -1.46 6.56 -9.96
CA ALA A 77 -0.03 6.31 -9.70
C ALA A 77 0.62 7.48 -8.93
N LEU A 78 0.34 8.72 -9.33
CA LEU A 78 0.86 9.92 -8.66
C LEU A 78 0.37 10.03 -7.21
N THR A 79 -0.91 9.73 -6.98
CA THR A 79 -1.54 9.78 -5.65
C THR A 79 -0.95 8.73 -4.71
N LYS A 80 -0.67 7.51 -5.21
CA LYS A 80 0.07 6.47 -4.47
C LYS A 80 1.47 6.94 -4.07
N GLY A 81 2.21 7.58 -4.97
CA GLY A 81 3.52 8.15 -4.67
C GLY A 81 3.46 9.26 -3.61
N TYR A 82 2.47 10.15 -3.72
CA TYR A 82 2.20 11.19 -2.74
C TYR A 82 1.84 10.61 -1.36
N ALA A 83 1.01 9.56 -1.33
CA ALA A 83 0.62 8.88 -0.11
C ALA A 83 1.83 8.27 0.61
N ILE A 84 2.72 7.58 -0.11
CA ILE A 84 3.97 7.05 0.44
C ILE A 84 4.91 8.16 0.92
N GLY A 85 5.09 9.22 0.13
CA GLY A 85 5.95 10.34 0.50
C GLY A 85 5.48 11.04 1.77
N SER A 86 4.18 11.29 1.90
CA SER A 86 3.60 11.86 3.11
C SER A 86 3.71 10.90 4.31
N ALA A 87 3.60 9.60 4.08
CA ALA A 87 3.81 8.58 5.11
C ALA A 87 5.21 8.61 5.66
N ALA A 88 6.22 8.71 4.79
CA ALA A 88 7.62 8.72 5.16
C ALA A 88 7.93 9.89 6.11
N LEU A 89 7.44 11.08 5.75
CA LEU A 89 7.60 12.27 6.59
C LEU A 89 6.85 12.14 7.92
N ALA A 90 5.58 11.68 7.88
CA ALA A 90 4.79 11.49 9.09
C ALA A 90 5.40 10.44 10.03
N ALA A 91 5.92 9.32 9.49
CA ALA A 91 6.53 8.27 10.27
C ALA A 91 7.80 8.74 10.98
N PHE A 92 8.63 9.57 10.32
CA PHE A 92 9.78 10.20 10.96
C PHE A 92 9.37 11.09 12.15
N LEU A 93 8.31 11.89 11.99
CA LEU A 93 7.80 12.75 13.07
C LEU A 93 7.22 11.94 14.22
N LEU A 94 6.47 10.88 13.93
CA LEU A 94 5.89 10.00 14.94
C LEU A 94 6.96 9.18 15.68
N PHE A 95 8.07 8.86 15.00
CA PHE A 95 9.24 8.26 15.66
C PHE A 95 9.89 9.23 16.66
N SER A 96 10.07 10.51 16.29
CA SER A 96 10.56 11.52 17.25
C SER A 96 9.59 11.66 18.44
N ALA A 97 8.28 11.69 18.16
CA ALA A 97 7.26 11.72 19.21
C ALA A 97 7.32 10.49 20.13
N TYR A 98 7.59 9.29 19.58
CA TYR A 98 7.78 8.07 20.37
C TYR A 98 8.98 8.17 21.31
N ILE A 99 10.13 8.67 20.84
CA ILE A 99 11.31 8.88 21.70
C ILE A 99 10.98 9.85 22.84
N ASP A 100 10.30 10.95 22.53
CA ASP A 100 9.93 11.95 23.53
C ASP A 100 8.92 11.40 24.55
N GLU A 101 7.96 10.58 24.11
CA GLU A 101 7.00 9.91 24.99
C GLU A 101 7.71 8.91 25.93
N VAL A 102 8.63 8.10 25.43
CA VAL A 102 9.42 7.17 26.25
C VAL A 102 10.26 7.92 27.30
N ARG A 103 10.84 9.07 26.93
CA ARG A 103 11.55 9.96 27.87
C ARG A 103 10.62 10.54 28.91
N HIS A 104 9.38 10.90 28.53
CA HIS A 104 8.37 11.43 29.45
C HIS A 104 8.04 10.45 30.58
N TYR A 105 8.01 9.14 30.29
CA TYR A 105 7.82 8.08 31.29
C TYR A 105 9.09 7.72 32.09
N GLY A 106 10.16 8.52 31.98
CA GLY A 106 11.35 8.38 32.82
C GLY A 106 12.40 7.41 32.28
N HIS A 107 12.28 6.97 31.02
CA HIS A 107 13.30 6.16 30.36
C HIS A 107 14.17 7.03 29.43
N PRO A 108 15.34 7.51 29.87
CA PRO A 108 16.18 8.39 29.04
C PRO A 108 16.73 7.63 27.83
N MET A 109 16.28 8.03 26.63
CA MET A 109 16.74 7.49 25.35
C MET A 109 17.38 8.61 24.51
N PRO A 110 18.66 8.96 24.74
CA PRO A 110 19.31 10.06 24.04
C PRO A 110 19.56 9.74 22.56
N SER A 111 19.84 8.49 22.24
CA SER A 111 20.05 7.99 20.89
C SER A 111 19.64 6.52 20.77
N ILE A 112 19.40 6.06 19.55
CA ILE A 112 19.14 4.66 19.23
C ILE A 112 20.40 4.12 18.56
N ASP A 113 21.13 3.28 19.28
CA ASP A 113 22.38 2.70 18.81
C ASP A 113 22.12 1.40 18.04
N LEU A 114 22.18 1.47 16.71
CA LEU A 114 22.04 0.29 15.83
C LEU A 114 23.22 -0.69 15.96
N ALA A 115 24.34 -0.33 16.59
CA ALA A 115 25.43 -1.26 16.87
C ALA A 115 25.10 -2.21 18.03
N ASN A 116 24.10 -1.87 18.85
CA ASN A 116 23.61 -2.78 19.89
C ASN A 116 22.84 -3.95 19.25
N PRO A 117 23.20 -5.22 19.55
CA PRO A 117 22.54 -6.38 18.96
C PRO A 117 21.02 -6.43 19.17
N TYR A 118 20.51 -6.01 20.33
CA TYR A 118 19.07 -6.04 20.60
C TYR A 118 18.31 -5.04 19.72
N VAL A 119 18.87 -3.84 19.56
CA VAL A 119 18.34 -2.78 18.71
C VAL A 119 18.42 -3.18 17.23
N PHE A 120 19.54 -3.77 16.82
CA PHE A 120 19.71 -4.31 15.47
C PHE A 120 18.67 -5.39 15.15
N VAL A 121 18.47 -6.35 16.05
CA VAL A 121 17.47 -7.41 15.86
C VAL A 121 16.05 -6.83 15.83
N GLY A 122 15.73 -5.85 16.67
CA GLY A 122 14.45 -5.12 16.60
C GLY A 122 14.21 -4.51 15.22
N GLY A 123 15.23 -3.85 14.66
CA GLY A 123 15.20 -3.30 13.30
C GLY A 123 15.03 -4.37 12.22
N LEU A 124 15.76 -5.48 12.33
CA LEU A 124 15.66 -6.62 11.41
C LEU A 124 14.25 -7.24 11.42
N LEU A 125 13.63 -7.35 12.59
CA LEU A 125 12.25 -7.80 12.74
C LEU A 125 11.27 -6.80 12.12
N GLY A 126 11.55 -5.50 12.20
CA GLY A 126 10.79 -4.47 11.49
C GLY A 126 10.86 -4.60 9.97
N ALA A 127 12.04 -4.84 9.40
CA ALA A 127 12.16 -5.14 7.97
C ALA A 127 11.43 -6.44 7.61
N THR A 128 11.59 -7.49 8.42
CA THR A 128 10.95 -8.79 8.20
C THR A 128 9.42 -8.67 8.21
N LEU A 129 8.87 -7.85 9.11
CA LEU A 129 7.44 -7.57 9.16
C LEU A 129 6.91 -7.02 7.83
N VAL A 130 7.63 -6.08 7.21
CA VAL A 130 7.25 -5.52 5.90
C VAL A 130 7.16 -6.62 4.84
N PHE A 131 8.20 -7.45 4.71
CA PHE A 131 8.22 -8.53 3.73
C PHE A 131 7.18 -9.61 4.01
N LEU A 132 6.97 -9.95 5.28
CA LEU A 132 5.97 -10.93 5.70
C LEU A 132 4.56 -10.42 5.39
N PHE A 133 4.25 -9.18 5.78
CA PHE A 133 2.97 -8.54 5.49
C PHE A 133 2.70 -8.49 3.98
N THR A 134 3.68 -8.08 3.18
CA THR A 134 3.59 -8.06 1.72
C THR A 134 3.31 -9.45 1.15
N SER A 135 4.05 -10.46 1.60
CA SER A 135 3.87 -11.84 1.14
C SER A 135 2.45 -12.36 1.45
N LEU A 136 1.95 -12.11 2.66
CA LEU A 136 0.61 -12.48 3.06
C LEU A 136 -0.46 -11.75 2.23
N ALA A 137 -0.28 -10.46 1.98
CA ALA A 137 -1.20 -9.67 1.16
C ALA A 137 -1.27 -10.15 -0.29
N ILE A 138 -0.13 -10.47 -0.91
CA ILE A 138 -0.09 -11.02 -2.28
C ILE A 138 -0.72 -12.42 -2.32
N LYS A 139 -0.41 -13.27 -1.34
CA LYS A 139 -0.97 -14.62 -1.23
C LYS A 139 -2.50 -14.59 -1.06
N ALA A 140 -3.02 -13.67 -0.26
CA ALA A 140 -4.45 -13.47 -0.05
C ALA A 140 -5.19 -13.21 -1.38
N VAL A 141 -4.66 -12.30 -2.20
CA VAL A 141 -5.23 -12.00 -3.53
C VAL A 141 -5.12 -13.21 -4.45
N GLY A 142 -3.97 -13.90 -4.47
CA GLY A 142 -3.78 -15.10 -5.27
C GLY A 142 -4.79 -16.21 -4.96
N ASN A 143 -5.05 -16.45 -3.67
CA ASN A 143 -6.08 -17.41 -3.22
C ASN A 143 -7.48 -16.98 -3.68
N ALA A 144 -7.84 -15.71 -3.47
CA ALA A 144 -9.15 -15.20 -3.88
C ALA A 144 -9.36 -15.27 -5.40
N ALA A 145 -8.35 -14.88 -6.18
CA ALA A 145 -8.37 -14.96 -7.64
C ALA A 145 -8.53 -16.39 -8.14
N TYR A 146 -7.89 -17.37 -7.50
CA TYR A 146 -8.06 -18.78 -7.84
C TYR A 146 -9.51 -19.24 -7.71
N TYR A 147 -10.19 -18.88 -6.61
CA TYR A 147 -11.60 -19.23 -6.42
C TYR A 147 -12.52 -18.55 -7.45
N VAL A 148 -12.25 -17.30 -7.80
CA VAL A 148 -13.01 -16.58 -8.85
C VAL A 148 -12.83 -17.25 -10.21
N ILE A 149 -11.60 -17.63 -10.58
CA ILE A 149 -11.33 -18.29 -11.86
C ILE A 149 -12.02 -19.65 -11.93
N GLN A 150 -12.00 -20.43 -10.85
CA GLN A 150 -12.73 -21.69 -10.79
C GLN A 150 -14.23 -21.47 -10.96
N ASP A 151 -14.79 -20.48 -10.27
CA ASP A 151 -16.20 -20.16 -10.36
C ASP A 151 -16.63 -19.80 -11.78
N VAL A 152 -15.91 -18.90 -12.43
CA VAL A 152 -16.18 -18.48 -13.82
C VAL A 152 -16.11 -19.68 -14.78
N ARG A 153 -15.12 -20.56 -14.59
CA ARG A 153 -14.97 -21.79 -15.42
C ARG A 153 -16.12 -22.77 -15.19
N ASP A 154 -16.53 -22.96 -13.94
CA ASP A 154 -17.65 -23.83 -13.61
C ASP A 154 -18.95 -23.29 -14.20
N GLN A 155 -19.20 -21.98 -14.10
CA GLN A 155 -20.35 -21.33 -14.71
C GLN A 155 -20.37 -21.52 -16.24
N PHE A 156 -19.25 -21.33 -16.93
CA PHE A 156 -19.18 -21.57 -18.39
C PHE A 156 -19.39 -23.04 -18.77
N ARG A 157 -18.93 -23.98 -17.94
CA ARG A 157 -19.13 -25.42 -18.18
C ARG A 157 -20.57 -25.85 -17.92
N GLU A 158 -21.18 -25.36 -16.86
CA GLU A 158 -22.54 -25.70 -16.44
C GLU A 158 -23.60 -25.03 -17.34
N LYS A 159 -23.30 -23.81 -17.82
CA LYS A 159 -24.20 -22.99 -18.63
C LYS A 159 -23.52 -22.48 -19.89
N PRO A 160 -23.41 -23.32 -20.95
CA PRO A 160 -22.79 -22.91 -22.22
C PRO A 160 -23.47 -21.71 -22.89
N GLY A 161 -24.75 -21.45 -22.60
CA GLY A 161 -25.52 -20.31 -23.09
C GLY A 161 -24.94 -18.95 -22.68
N ILE A 162 -24.10 -18.91 -21.63
CA ILE A 162 -23.41 -17.68 -21.21
C ILE A 162 -22.43 -17.20 -22.30
N LEU A 163 -21.61 -18.10 -22.86
CA LEU A 163 -20.66 -17.74 -23.92
C LEU A 163 -21.35 -17.40 -25.24
N ALA A 164 -22.56 -17.94 -25.45
CA ALA A 164 -23.41 -17.60 -26.59
C ALA A 164 -24.19 -16.29 -26.40
N GLY A 165 -24.13 -15.67 -25.20
CA GLY A 165 -24.90 -14.46 -24.86
C GLY A 165 -26.41 -14.69 -24.69
N THR A 166 -26.87 -15.94 -24.63
CA THR A 166 -28.29 -16.28 -24.51
C THR A 166 -28.75 -16.48 -23.07
N GLU A 167 -27.81 -16.69 -22.14
CA GLU A 167 -28.08 -16.85 -20.71
C GLU A 167 -27.24 -15.88 -19.87
N LYS A 168 -27.80 -15.38 -18.75
CA LYS A 168 -27.08 -14.50 -17.83
C LYS A 168 -26.20 -15.29 -16.85
N PRO A 169 -24.95 -14.85 -16.61
CA PRO A 169 -24.12 -15.38 -15.53
C PRO A 169 -24.73 -15.16 -14.13
N ASP A 170 -24.32 -15.98 -13.16
CA ASP A 170 -24.58 -15.72 -11.75
C ASP A 170 -23.51 -14.80 -11.17
N TYR A 171 -23.80 -13.50 -11.20
CA TYR A 171 -22.92 -12.48 -10.61
C TYR A 171 -22.90 -12.54 -9.08
N GLY A 172 -24.01 -12.93 -8.44
CA GLY A 172 -24.14 -12.95 -6.98
C GLY A 172 -23.21 -13.98 -6.34
N ARG A 173 -23.08 -15.14 -6.98
CA ARG A 173 -22.14 -16.19 -6.58
C ARG A 173 -20.68 -15.70 -6.59
N CYS A 174 -20.26 -15.01 -7.65
CA CYS A 174 -18.92 -14.43 -7.74
C CYS A 174 -18.68 -13.37 -6.65
N VAL A 175 -19.66 -12.49 -6.40
CA VAL A 175 -19.60 -11.47 -5.33
C VAL A 175 -19.46 -12.11 -3.95
N ASP A 176 -20.19 -13.18 -3.66
CA ASP A 176 -20.12 -13.88 -2.37
C ASP A 176 -18.74 -14.54 -2.13
N ILE A 177 -18.16 -15.13 -3.19
CA ILE A 177 -16.81 -15.73 -3.15
C ILE A 177 -15.75 -14.68 -2.83
N VAL A 178 -15.72 -13.55 -3.56
CA VAL A 178 -14.73 -12.49 -3.30
C VAL A 178 -14.94 -11.85 -1.93
N THR A 179 -16.18 -11.69 -1.49
CA THR A 179 -16.50 -11.12 -0.17
C THR A 179 -15.99 -12.01 0.96
N LYS A 180 -16.35 -13.30 0.96
CA LYS A 180 -15.90 -14.26 1.97
C LYS A 180 -14.39 -14.43 1.95
N GLY A 181 -13.79 -14.49 0.75
CA GLY A 181 -12.34 -14.57 0.57
C GLY A 181 -11.63 -13.36 1.19
N ALA A 182 -12.05 -12.14 0.82
CA ALA A 182 -11.46 -10.91 1.34
C ALA A 182 -11.60 -10.79 2.87
N LEU A 183 -12.79 -11.08 3.42
CA LEU A 183 -13.04 -11.03 4.86
C LEU A 183 -12.13 -11.99 5.66
N LYS A 184 -11.94 -13.20 5.14
CA LYS A 184 -11.12 -14.21 5.81
C LYS A 184 -9.62 -13.92 5.71
N GLU A 185 -9.16 -13.55 4.51
CA GLU A 185 -7.74 -13.39 4.22
C GLU A 185 -7.16 -12.08 4.79
N MET A 186 -7.97 -11.04 5.06
CA MET A 186 -7.47 -9.79 5.65
C MET A 186 -7.09 -9.89 7.13
N VAL A 187 -7.62 -10.89 7.86
CA VAL A 187 -7.44 -11.02 9.31
C VAL A 187 -5.96 -11.25 9.66
N LEU A 188 -5.30 -12.16 8.96
CA LEU A 188 -3.93 -12.54 9.29
C LEU A 188 -2.92 -11.40 9.08
N PRO A 189 -2.87 -10.70 7.92
CA PRO A 189 -2.02 -9.52 7.76
C PRO A 189 -2.28 -8.44 8.82
N GLY A 190 -3.55 -8.19 9.15
CA GLY A 190 -3.93 -7.21 10.18
C GLY A 190 -3.44 -7.58 11.57
N LEU A 191 -3.60 -8.85 11.97
CA LEU A 191 -3.10 -9.34 13.26
C LEU A 191 -1.58 -9.26 13.34
N VAL A 192 -0.87 -9.66 12.29
CA VAL A 192 0.60 -9.57 12.24
C VAL A 192 1.06 -8.12 12.40
N ALA A 193 0.44 -7.17 11.68
CA ALA A 193 0.77 -5.76 11.78
C ALA A 193 0.63 -5.17 13.20
N VAL A 194 -0.42 -5.56 13.93
CA VAL A 194 -0.69 -5.06 15.29
C VAL A 194 0.12 -5.79 16.35
N LEU A 195 0.22 -7.12 16.26
CA LEU A 195 0.84 -7.94 17.30
C LEU A 195 2.36 -7.87 17.27
N THR A 196 2.99 -7.71 16.10
CA THR A 196 4.46 -7.69 15.99
C THR A 196 5.13 -6.62 16.87
N PRO A 197 4.76 -5.31 16.82
CA PRO A 197 5.39 -4.32 17.71
C PRO A 197 5.15 -4.62 19.19
N ILE A 198 4.00 -5.19 19.56
CA ILE A 198 3.67 -5.57 20.94
C ILE A 198 4.59 -6.72 21.40
N ILE A 199 4.68 -7.77 20.61
CA ILE A 199 5.52 -8.94 20.91
C ILE A 199 6.98 -8.52 21.01
N VAL A 200 7.48 -7.72 20.06
CA VAL A 200 8.87 -7.23 20.09
C VAL A 200 9.11 -6.39 21.32
N GLY A 201 8.24 -5.43 21.64
CA GLY A 201 8.39 -4.59 22.83
C GLY A 201 8.40 -5.39 24.13
N VAL A 202 7.44 -6.29 24.32
CA VAL A 202 7.33 -7.10 25.56
C VAL A 202 8.48 -8.11 25.68
N VAL A 203 8.89 -8.74 24.57
CA VAL A 203 9.99 -9.72 24.60
C VAL A 203 11.31 -9.04 24.88
N PHE A 204 11.60 -7.92 24.22
CA PHE A 204 12.86 -7.19 24.39
C PHE A 204 12.92 -6.43 25.72
N LYS A 205 11.76 -6.09 26.29
CA LYS A 205 11.65 -5.57 27.67
C LYS A 205 12.23 -6.55 28.69
N MET A 206 12.07 -7.87 28.51
CA MET A 206 12.68 -8.87 29.40
C MET A 206 14.22 -8.80 29.41
N PHE A 207 14.82 -8.22 28.38
CA PHE A 207 16.26 -8.02 28.26
C PHE A 207 16.70 -6.57 28.56
N GLY A 208 15.76 -5.69 28.93
CA GLY A 208 16.04 -4.27 29.22
C GLY A 208 16.18 -3.38 27.98
N PHE A 209 15.73 -3.83 26.80
CA PHE A 209 15.85 -3.09 25.53
C PHE A 209 14.50 -2.94 24.80
N GLY A 210 13.38 -3.05 25.52
CA GLY A 210 12.03 -2.98 24.93
C GLY A 210 11.81 -1.71 24.11
N PRO A 211 12.00 -0.51 24.71
CA PRO A 211 11.73 0.74 24.02
C PRO A 211 12.65 0.98 22.82
N GLU A 212 13.95 0.68 22.93
CA GLU A 212 14.94 0.87 21.86
C GLU A 212 14.73 -0.11 20.70
N ALA A 213 14.41 -1.37 21.01
CA ALA A 213 14.13 -2.38 19.99
C ALA A 213 12.87 -2.02 19.19
N VAL A 214 11.83 -1.50 19.84
CA VAL A 214 10.62 -1.00 19.19
C VAL A 214 10.91 0.26 18.37
N ALA A 215 11.75 1.17 18.87
CA ALA A 215 12.18 2.34 18.12
C ALA A 215 12.88 1.95 16.82
N SER A 216 13.81 0.99 16.90
CA SER A 216 14.53 0.45 15.75
C SER A 216 13.60 -0.28 14.78
N LEU A 217 12.68 -1.11 15.29
CA LEU A 217 11.63 -1.76 14.50
C LEU A 217 10.83 -0.73 13.71
N LEU A 218 10.42 0.36 14.35
CA LEU A 218 9.66 1.43 13.72
C LEU A 218 10.47 2.11 12.61
N MET A 219 11.72 2.49 12.89
CA MET A 219 12.57 3.20 11.93
C MET A 219 12.94 2.34 10.73
N VAL A 220 13.49 1.14 10.98
CA VAL A 220 13.94 0.23 9.91
C VAL A 220 12.74 -0.33 9.14
N GLY A 221 11.65 -0.67 9.84
CA GLY A 221 10.40 -1.09 9.22
C GLY A 221 9.79 0.01 8.33
N THR A 222 9.87 1.28 8.75
CA THR A 222 9.44 2.41 7.93
C THR A 222 10.26 2.52 6.66
N ILE A 223 11.60 2.48 6.76
CA ILE A 223 12.50 2.58 5.61
C ILE A 223 12.24 1.44 4.62
N ALA A 224 12.20 0.19 5.12
CA ALA A 224 11.91 -0.98 4.30
C ALA A 224 10.53 -0.89 3.65
N GLY A 225 9.52 -0.45 4.40
CA GLY A 225 8.14 -0.29 3.94
C GLY A 225 8.02 0.73 2.81
N ILE A 226 8.69 1.89 2.91
CA ILE A 226 8.69 2.92 1.87
C ILE A 226 9.30 2.38 0.57
N LEU A 227 10.46 1.72 0.67
CA LEU A 227 11.15 1.16 -0.49
C LEU A 227 10.30 0.08 -1.16
N MET A 228 9.74 -0.84 -0.36
CA MET A 228 8.92 -1.93 -0.87
C MET A 228 7.61 -1.42 -1.48
N ALA A 229 6.94 -0.46 -0.84
CA ALA A 229 5.71 0.14 -1.36
C ALA A 229 5.95 0.84 -2.69
N THR A 230 7.04 1.60 -2.80
CA THR A 230 7.42 2.30 -4.03
C THR A 230 7.74 1.31 -5.15
N PHE A 231 8.49 0.25 -4.83
CA PHE A 231 8.82 -0.79 -5.79
C PHE A 231 7.57 -1.49 -6.34
N LEU A 232 6.66 -1.94 -5.47
CA LEU A 232 5.45 -2.64 -5.88
C LEU A 232 4.47 -1.76 -6.66
N ASN A 233 4.27 -0.52 -6.21
CA ASN A 233 3.35 0.41 -6.86
C ASN A 233 3.83 0.79 -8.27
N ASN A 234 5.12 1.12 -8.40
CA ASN A 234 5.69 1.50 -9.69
C ASN A 234 5.84 0.30 -10.62
N GLY A 235 6.27 -0.86 -10.10
CA GLY A 235 6.40 -2.09 -10.88
C GLY A 235 5.07 -2.55 -11.48
N GLY A 236 4.02 -2.64 -10.63
CA GLY A 236 2.69 -3.02 -11.13
C GLY A 236 2.06 -1.95 -12.03
N GLY A 237 2.25 -0.67 -11.73
CA GLY A 237 1.78 0.42 -12.61
C GLY A 237 2.48 0.42 -13.99
N ALA A 238 3.76 0.06 -14.04
CA ALA A 238 4.50 -0.08 -15.30
C ALA A 238 3.96 -1.23 -16.16
N TRP A 239 3.64 -2.39 -15.55
CA TRP A 239 3.03 -3.50 -16.29
C TRP A 239 1.65 -3.16 -16.86
N ASP A 240 0.80 -2.48 -16.09
CA ASP A 240 -0.51 -2.03 -16.57
C ASP A 240 -0.39 -1.06 -17.75
N ASN A 241 0.50 -0.07 -17.63
CA ASN A 241 0.72 0.90 -18.69
C ASN A 241 1.34 0.27 -19.93
N ALA A 242 2.23 -0.73 -19.78
CA ALA A 242 2.76 -1.48 -20.90
C ALA A 242 1.66 -2.27 -21.64
N LYS A 243 0.75 -2.92 -20.90
CA LYS A 243 -0.43 -3.59 -21.47
C LYS A 243 -1.31 -2.59 -22.23
N LYS A 244 -1.70 -1.47 -21.60
CA LYS A 244 -2.51 -0.42 -22.24
C LYS A 244 -1.84 0.14 -23.49
N TYR A 245 -0.51 0.33 -23.47
CA TYR A 245 0.23 0.80 -24.65
C TYR A 245 0.12 -0.18 -25.83
N ILE A 246 0.27 -1.49 -25.59
CA ILE A 246 0.09 -2.52 -26.62
C ILE A 246 -1.37 -2.53 -27.12
N GLU A 247 -2.35 -2.33 -26.24
CA GLU A 247 -3.77 -2.27 -26.61
C GLU A 247 -4.12 -1.11 -27.56
N THR A 248 -3.29 -0.06 -27.63
CA THR A 248 -3.45 1.03 -28.61
C THR A 248 -2.98 0.67 -30.03
N GLY A 249 -2.43 -0.54 -30.24
CA GLY A 249 -2.03 -1.05 -31.55
C GLY A 249 -0.53 -1.19 -31.76
N PHE A 250 0.29 -0.75 -30.82
CA PHE A 250 1.74 -1.00 -30.86
C PHE A 250 2.05 -2.47 -30.59
N TYR A 251 3.18 -2.95 -31.12
CA TYR A 251 3.68 -4.32 -30.90
C TYR A 251 2.69 -5.45 -31.19
N GLY A 252 1.78 -5.25 -32.15
CA GLY A 252 0.84 -6.27 -32.63
C GLY A 252 -0.59 -6.11 -32.10
N GLY A 253 -0.85 -5.19 -31.16
CA GLY A 253 -2.21 -4.88 -30.72
C GLY A 253 -2.87 -5.99 -29.89
N LYS A 254 -4.17 -5.80 -29.62
CA LYS A 254 -5.00 -6.75 -28.85
C LYS A 254 -5.01 -8.15 -29.49
N GLY A 255 -4.86 -9.19 -28.67
CA GLY A 255 -4.89 -10.59 -29.09
C GLY A 255 -3.55 -11.14 -29.61
N SER A 256 -2.55 -10.28 -29.84
CA SER A 256 -1.18 -10.70 -30.15
C SER A 256 -0.53 -11.45 -28.99
N ASP A 257 0.52 -12.22 -29.26
CA ASP A 257 1.27 -12.90 -28.20
C ASP A 257 1.96 -11.91 -27.26
N THR A 258 2.38 -10.74 -27.77
CA THR A 258 2.86 -9.63 -26.95
C THR A 258 1.79 -9.13 -25.98
N HIS A 259 0.54 -8.99 -26.46
CA HIS A 259 -0.58 -8.56 -25.61
C HIS A 259 -0.88 -9.59 -24.53
N LYS A 260 -0.91 -10.87 -24.86
CA LYS A 260 -1.09 -11.95 -23.85
C LYS A 260 0.02 -11.93 -22.79
N ALA A 261 1.28 -11.74 -23.20
CA ALA A 261 2.40 -11.63 -22.26
C ALA A 261 2.27 -10.39 -21.34
N ALA A 262 1.83 -9.25 -21.89
CA ALA A 262 1.60 -8.04 -21.11
C ALA A 262 0.43 -8.19 -20.13
N VAL A 263 -0.64 -8.90 -20.52
CA VAL A 263 -1.76 -9.24 -19.61
C VAL A 263 -1.26 -10.11 -18.46
N VAL A 264 -0.39 -11.09 -18.71
CA VAL A 264 0.23 -11.88 -17.63
C VAL A 264 1.02 -10.97 -16.68
N GLY A 265 1.84 -10.06 -17.20
CA GLY A 265 2.58 -9.08 -16.39
C GLY A 265 1.66 -8.21 -15.52
N ASP A 266 0.56 -7.70 -16.08
CA ASP A 266 -0.42 -6.89 -15.35
C ASP A 266 -1.11 -7.69 -14.23
N THR A 267 -1.53 -8.93 -14.50
CA THR A 267 -2.14 -9.80 -13.47
C THR A 267 -1.19 -10.15 -12.32
N VAL A 268 0.13 -10.19 -12.58
CA VAL A 268 1.15 -10.30 -11.52
C VAL A 268 1.30 -8.97 -10.77
N GLY A 269 1.18 -7.85 -11.47
CA GLY A 269 1.26 -6.49 -10.94
C GLY A 269 0.05 -6.05 -10.11
N ASP A 270 -1.13 -6.58 -10.35
CA ASP A 270 -2.38 -6.21 -9.66
C ASP A 270 -2.31 -6.38 -8.12
N PRO A 271 -1.96 -7.55 -7.55
CA PRO A 271 -1.80 -7.67 -6.10
C PRO A 271 -0.68 -6.76 -5.56
N CYS A 272 0.32 -6.44 -6.38
CA CYS A 272 1.42 -5.56 -5.99
C CYS A 272 0.95 -4.11 -5.88
N LYS A 273 0.33 -3.55 -6.93
CA LYS A 273 -0.01 -2.13 -7.03
C LYS A 273 -1.32 -1.77 -6.34
N ASP A 274 -2.25 -2.69 -6.17
CA ASP A 274 -3.60 -2.39 -5.66
C ASP A 274 -3.91 -3.04 -4.30
N THR A 275 -3.08 -3.96 -3.82
CA THR A 275 -3.24 -4.54 -2.47
C THR A 275 -2.02 -4.31 -1.60
N ALA A 276 -0.90 -4.96 -1.88
CA ALA A 276 0.25 -4.97 -0.98
C ALA A 276 0.94 -3.59 -0.90
N GLY A 277 1.27 -2.98 -2.03
CA GLY A 277 1.97 -1.70 -2.10
C GLY A 277 1.23 -0.55 -1.39
N PRO A 278 -0.07 -0.30 -1.68
CA PRO A 278 -0.85 0.70 -0.95
C PRO A 278 -1.06 0.34 0.52
N SER A 279 -1.17 -0.95 0.87
CA SER A 279 -1.36 -1.35 2.28
C SER A 279 -0.12 -1.11 3.15
N LEU A 280 1.08 -1.11 2.55
CA LEU A 280 2.32 -0.81 3.28
C LEU A 280 2.35 0.63 3.80
N HIS A 281 1.73 1.59 3.11
CA HIS A 281 1.54 2.95 3.63
C HIS A 281 0.78 2.96 4.95
N VAL A 282 -0.31 2.18 5.01
CA VAL A 282 -1.15 2.05 6.21
C VAL A 282 -0.38 1.32 7.31
N LEU A 283 0.33 0.24 6.97
CA LEU A 283 1.17 -0.51 7.91
C LEU A 283 2.17 0.42 8.63
N ILE A 284 2.90 1.25 7.89
CA ILE A 284 3.90 2.17 8.47
C ILE A 284 3.25 3.12 9.48
N LYS A 285 2.13 3.75 9.11
CA LYS A 285 1.41 4.68 10.01
C LYS A 285 0.86 3.96 11.24
N LEU A 286 0.29 2.77 11.04
CA LEU A 286 -0.26 1.96 12.11
C LEU A 286 0.84 1.56 13.10
N LEU A 287 2.02 1.14 12.62
CA LEU A 287 3.16 0.85 13.48
C LEU A 287 3.50 2.06 14.35
N SER A 288 3.65 3.24 13.76
CA SER A 288 3.94 4.47 14.51
C SER A 288 2.90 4.76 15.59
N THR A 289 1.60 4.64 15.27
CA THR A 289 0.52 4.92 16.23
C THR A 289 0.47 3.88 17.34
N VAL A 290 0.58 2.59 17.00
CA VAL A 290 0.55 1.50 17.98
C VAL A 290 1.75 1.61 18.93
N THR A 291 2.94 1.87 18.41
CA THR A 291 4.14 1.99 19.26
C THR A 291 4.07 3.21 20.18
N LEU A 292 3.52 4.33 19.70
CA LEU A 292 3.35 5.54 20.52
C LEU A 292 2.34 5.32 21.66
N VAL A 293 1.16 4.77 21.35
CA VAL A 293 0.10 4.53 22.35
C VAL A 293 0.55 3.49 23.39
N LEU A 294 1.29 2.48 22.96
CA LEU A 294 1.75 1.39 23.83
C LEU A 294 3.16 1.64 24.39
N ALA A 295 3.74 2.82 24.23
CA ALA A 295 5.06 3.14 24.79
C ALA A 295 5.19 2.78 26.29
N PRO A 296 4.21 3.03 27.18
CA PRO A 296 4.29 2.62 28.59
C PRO A 296 4.41 1.11 28.80
N LEU A 297 3.89 0.30 27.87
CA LEU A 297 3.95 -1.15 27.98
C LEU A 297 5.39 -1.67 27.81
N PHE A 298 6.19 -0.96 27.01
CA PHE A 298 7.54 -1.39 26.62
C PHE A 298 8.62 -1.00 27.62
N ILE A 299 8.33 -0.04 28.50
CA ILE A 299 9.22 0.46 29.57
C ILE A 299 9.19 -0.48 30.76
#